data_AF-A0A2V7HT54-F1
#
_entry.id   AF-A0A2V7HT54-F1
#
_cell.length_a   1.000
_cell.length_b   1.000
_cell.length_c   1.000
_cell.angle_alpha   90.00
_cell.angle_beta   90.00
_cell.angle_gamma   90.00
#
_symmetry.space_group_name_H-M   'P 1'
#
loop_
_entity.id
_entity.type
_entity.pdbx_description
1 polymer ?
#
loop_
_entity_poly.entity_id
_entity_poly.type
_entity_poly.pdbx_seq_one_letter_code
_entity_poly.pdbx_strand_id
1 'polypeptide(L)' 'MSSCARCTVTREPATGASASPSALCAEHALAVLEDVRRHLATTLTSLERATDRAAYVVASGPG' A
#
# COMPACT_ATOMS: atom_id res chain seq x y z
N MET A 1 -11.92 -21.56 -13.74
CA MET A 1 -10.50 -21.38 -13.37
C MET A 1 -10.08 -19.98 -13.76
N SER A 2 -9.95 -19.05 -12.80
CA SER A 2 -9.34 -17.75 -13.07
C SER A 2 -7.82 -17.88 -13.00
N SER A 3 -7.13 -17.23 -13.94
CA SER A 3 -5.67 -17.15 -13.95
C SER A 3 -5.22 -15.89 -13.21
N CYS A 4 -4.16 -16.01 -12.40
CA CYS A 4 -3.58 -14.83 -11.79
C CYS A 4 -3.01 -13.88 -12.86
N ALA A 5 -3.38 -12.60 -12.80
CA ALA A 5 -2.94 -11.57 -13.76
C ALA A 5 -1.40 -11.33 -13.78
N ARG A 6 -0.66 -11.72 -12.72
CA ARG A 6 0.80 -11.49 -12.63
C ARG A 6 1.67 -12.70 -12.95
N CYS A 7 1.19 -13.91 -12.69
CA CYS A 7 1.99 -15.12 -12.90
C CYS A 7 1.31 -16.18 -13.77
N THR A 8 0.14 -15.90 -14.34
CA THR A 8 -0.66 -16.83 -15.18
C THR A 8 -1.04 -18.16 -14.52
N VAL A 9 -0.71 -18.35 -13.23
CA VAL A 9 -1.05 -19.55 -12.47
C VAL A 9 -2.58 -19.65 -12.37
N THR A 10 -3.12 -20.77 -12.84
CA THR A 10 -4.51 -21.18 -12.61
C THR A 10 -4.63 -21.70 -11.19
N ARG A 11 -5.14 -20.86 -10.29
CA ARG A 11 -5.49 -21.21 -8.92
C ARG A 11 -6.82 -20.56 -8.60
N GLU A 12 -7.64 -21.21 -7.77
CA GLU A 12 -8.86 -20.60 -7.23
C GLU A 12 -8.51 -19.22 -6.63
N PRO A 13 -9.22 -18.15 -7.02
CA PRO A 13 -8.90 -16.81 -6.57
C PRO A 13 -9.22 -16.74 -5.07
N ALA A 14 -8.23 -16.41 -4.25
CA ALA A 14 -8.41 -16.28 -2.80
C ALA A 14 -9.32 -15.11 -2.42
N THR A 15 -9.48 -14.16 -3.33
CA THR A 15 -10.50 -13.11 -3.26
C THR A 15 -11.70 -13.59 -4.06
N GLY A 16 -12.91 -13.53 -3.51
CA GLY A 16 -14.17 -13.93 -4.17
C GLY A 16 -14.53 -13.11 -5.42
N ALA A 17 -13.57 -12.43 -6.02
CA ALA A 17 -13.63 -11.72 -7.29
C ALA A 17 -13.51 -12.71 -8.46
N SER A 18 -14.49 -13.59 -8.60
CA SER A 18 -14.51 -14.64 -9.64
C SER A 18 -14.56 -14.12 -11.09
N ALA A 19 -14.58 -12.80 -11.32
CA ALA A 19 -14.70 -12.22 -12.65
C ALA A 19 -13.91 -10.90 -12.86
N SER A 20 -12.93 -10.59 -12.00
CA SER A 20 -12.14 -9.36 -12.19
C SER A 20 -10.92 -9.61 -13.07
N PRO A 21 -10.63 -8.77 -14.09
CA PRO A 21 -9.43 -8.87 -14.93
C PRO A 21 -8.12 -8.71 -14.13
N SER A 22 -8.23 -8.27 -12.88
CA SER A 22 -7.14 -8.08 -11.93
C SER A 22 -7.05 -9.19 -10.86
N ALA A 23 -7.64 -10.36 -11.08
CA ALA A 23 -7.59 -11.45 -10.11
C ALA A 23 -6.13 -11.82 -9.79
N LEU A 24 -5.71 -11.59 -8.54
CA LEU A 24 -4.40 -11.96 -8.01
C LEU A 24 -4.53 -13.28 -7.25
N CYS A 25 -3.53 -14.16 -7.37
CA CYS A 25 -3.41 -15.26 -6.42
C CYS A 25 -3.02 -14.73 -5.04
N ALA A 26 -3.20 -15.55 -3.99
CA ALA A 26 -2.92 -15.18 -2.61
C ALA A 26 -1.54 -14.53 -2.42
N GLU A 27 -0.48 -15.11 -3.00
CA GLU A 27 0.89 -14.58 -2.91
C GLU A 27 1.01 -13.17 -3.47
N HIS A 28 0.45 -12.92 -4.67
CA HIS A 28 0.52 -11.60 -5.29
C HIS A 28 -0.38 -10.58 -4.58
N ALA A 29 -1.52 -11.03 -4.03
CA ALA A 29 -2.37 -10.17 -3.22
C ALA A 29 -1.65 -9.75 -1.93
N LEU A 30 -0.99 -10.69 -1.24
CA LEU A 30 -0.19 -10.42 -0.05
C LEU A 30 0.98 -9.48 -0.36
N ALA A 31 1.71 -9.72 -1.44
CA ALA A 31 2.83 -8.86 -1.85
C ALA A 31 2.37 -7.41 -2.11
N VAL A 32 1.21 -7.21 -2.75
CA VAL A 32 0.64 -5.87 -2.96
C VAL A 32 0.26 -5.23 -1.63
N LEU A 33 -0.38 -5.97 -0.72
CA LEU A 33 -0.75 -5.45 0.59
C LEU A 33 0.47 -5.05 1.43
N GLU A 34 1.55 -5.84 1.39
CA GLU A 34 2.81 -5.54 2.08
C GLU A 34 3.49 -4.29 1.53
N ASP A 35 3.51 -4.13 0.21
CA ASP A 35 4.07 -2.95 -0.46
C ASP A 35 3.29 -1.68 -0.08
N VAL A 36 1.95 -1.74 -0.16
CA VAL A 36 1.07 -0.65 0.26
C VAL A 36 1.28 -0.31 1.73
N ARG A 37 1.40 -1.31 2.61
CA ARG A 37 1.65 -1.10 4.04
C ARG A 37 2.97 -0.38 4.29
N ARG A 38 4.04 -0.78 3.59
CA ARG A 38 5.37 -0.15 3.70
C ARG A 38 5.37 1.27 3.18
N HIS A 39 4.71 1.50 2.04
CA HIS A 39 4.59 2.83 1.45
C HIS A 39 3.81 3.75 2.39
N LEU A 40 2.67 3.30 2.91
CA LEU A 40 1.86 4.05 3.86
C LEU A 40 2.66 4.42 5.12
N ALA A 41 3.39 3.47 5.72
CA ALA A 41 4.22 3.74 6.88
C ALA A 41 5.28 4.83 6.59
N THR A 42 5.95 4.74 5.45
CA THR A 42 6.95 5.73 5.02
C THR A 42 6.33 7.13 4.86
N THR A 43 5.16 7.19 4.23
CA THR A 43 4.42 8.44 4.01
C THR A 43 3.99 9.07 5.33
N LEU A 44 3.46 8.28 6.27
CA LEU A 44 3.06 8.75 7.59
C LEU A 44 4.24 9.31 8.38
N THR A 45 5.38 8.60 8.43
CA THR A 45 6.58 9.11 9.10
C THR A 45 7.11 10.40 8.44
N SER A 46 7.00 10.52 7.12
CA SER A 46 7.38 11.76 6.42
C SER A 46 6.46 12.92 6.80
N LEU A 47 5.15 12.68 6.87
CA LEU A 47 4.16 13.66 7.27
C LEU A 47 4.37 14.10 8.73
N GLU A 48 4.61 13.16 9.65
CA GLU A 48 4.93 13.45 11.06
C GLU A 48 6.14 14.39 11.19
N ARG A 49 7.22 14.11 10.47
CA ARG A 49 8.41 14.99 10.47
C ARG A 49 8.11 16.37 9.87
N ALA A 50 7.27 16.43 8.84
CA ALA A 50 6.88 17.70 8.24
C ALA A 50 6.02 18.53 9.20
N THR A 51 5.10 17.88 9.93
CA THR A 51 4.28 18.54 10.95
C THR A 51 5.12 19.02 12.12
N ASP A 52 6.08 18.22 12.60
CA ASP A 52 6.99 18.63 13.68
C ASP A 52 7.83 19.85 13.27
N ARG A 53 8.36 19.84 12.05
CA ARG A 53 9.11 20.98 11.51
C ARG A 53 8.23 22.23 11.39
N ALA A 54 7.01 22.09 10.90
CA ALA A 54 6.08 23.21 10.79
C ALA A 54 5.74 23.79 12.17
N ALA A 55 5.47 22.93 13.16
CA ALA A 55 5.23 23.34 14.54
C ALA A 55 6.42 24.09 15.13
N TYR A 56 7.65 23.60 14.91
CA TYR A 56 8.87 24.28 15.35
C TYR A 56 9.01 25.68 14.74
N VAL A 57 8.79 25.81 13.42
CA VAL A 57 8.87 27.12 12.73
C VAL A 57 7.83 28.09 13.27
N VAL A 58 6.60 27.64 13.50
CA VAL A 58 5.54 28.47 14.08
C VAL A 58 5.90 28.92 15.51
N ALA A 59 6.43 28.01 16.33
CA ALA A 59 6.82 28.32 17.70
C ALA A 59 8.05 29.24 17.78
N SER A 60 8.91 29.23 16.75
CA SER A 60 10.17 29.99 16.70
C SER A 60 10.07 31.29 15.89
N GLY A 61 8.86 31.77 15.59
CA GLY A 61 8.61 32.97 14.77
C GLY A 61 9.38 34.22 15.26
N PRO A 62 9.63 35.20 14.35
CA PRO A 62 10.56 36.29 14.60
C PRO A 62 10.01 37.22 15.69
N GLY A 63 10.84 37.51 16.69
CA GLY A 63 10.58 38.55 17.70
C GLY A 63 10.57 39.95 17.10
#